data_AF-A0A2G2WSK2-F1
#
_entry.id   AF-A0A2G2WSK2-F1
#
_cell.length_a   1.000
_cell.length_b   1.000
_cell.length_c   1.000
_cell.angle_alpha   90.00
_cell.angle_beta   90.00
_cell.angle_gamma   90.00
#
_symmetry.space_group_name_H-M   'P 1'
#
loop_
_entity.id
_entity.type
_entity.pdbx_description
1 polymer ?
#
loop_
_entity_poly.entity_id
_entity_poly.type
_entity_poly.pdbx_seq_one_letter_code
_entity_poly.pdbx_strand_id
1 'polypeptide(L)'
;MSCCKILVALLILLLQSFAIPILTEATKTVSLPFANTNEDKVRCVKRERDALLTFKQSLTDPSGRLASWVGKECCTWKDIYCDIQTGNVIRLDLNDRSNNCDWKKMDSLSTSNSSCLGGKISHALLELHYLEYL
;
A
#
# COMPACT_ATOMS: atom_id res chain seq x y z
N MET A 1 -51.76 -23.39 13.17
CA MET A 1 -50.37 -23.37 13.70
C MET A 1 -50.17 -22.37 14.86
N SER A 2 -51.18 -22.18 15.72
CA SER A 2 -51.06 -21.33 16.93
C SER A 2 -50.93 -22.14 18.23
N CYS A 3 -51.24 -23.44 18.23
CA CYS A 3 -51.21 -24.28 19.43
C CYS A 3 -49.77 -24.56 19.92
N CYS A 4 -48.82 -24.85 19.01
CA CYS A 4 -47.42 -25.10 19.39
C CYS A 4 -46.69 -23.87 19.93
N LYS A 5 -47.04 -22.65 19.47
CA LYS A 5 -46.39 -21.42 19.94
C LYS A 5 -46.76 -21.08 21.39
N ILE A 6 -48.00 -21.41 21.79
CA ILE A 6 -48.49 -21.18 23.15
C ILE A 6 -47.83 -22.15 24.15
N LEU A 7 -47.67 -23.42 23.76
CA LEU A 7 -46.97 -24.42 24.58
C LEU A 7 -45.52 -24.06 24.87
N VAL A 8 -44.80 -23.51 23.87
CA VAL A 8 -43.39 -23.09 24.05
C VAL A 8 -43.29 -21.87 24.98
N ALA A 9 -44.21 -20.91 24.86
CA ALA A 9 -44.23 -19.74 25.75
C ALA A 9 -44.51 -20.12 27.22
N LEU A 10 -45.42 -21.07 27.45
CA LEU A 10 -45.73 -21.57 28.80
C LEU A 10 -44.54 -22.31 29.43
N LEU A 11 -43.80 -23.09 28.64
CA LEU A 11 -42.57 -23.75 29.12
C LEU A 11 -41.47 -22.75 29.49
N ILE A 12 -41.31 -21.67 28.72
CA ILE A 12 -40.32 -20.62 29.00
C ILE A 12 -40.70 -19.85 30.27
N LEU A 13 -41.98 -19.51 30.45
CA LEU A 13 -42.45 -18.77 31.64
C LEU A 13 -42.27 -19.57 32.94
N LEU A 14 -42.40 -20.91 32.90
CA LEU A 14 -42.17 -21.79 34.05
C LEU A 14 -40.69 -21.94 34.44
N LEU A 15 -39.76 -21.65 33.52
CA LEU A 15 -38.32 -21.72 33.77
C LEU A 15 -37.75 -20.39 34.31
N GLN A 16 -38.44 -19.27 34.11
CA GLN A 16 -37.99 -17.94 34.56
C GLN A 16 -38.39 -17.61 36.01
N SER A 17 -39.16 -18.47 36.69
CA SER A 17 -39.51 -18.29 38.11
C SER A 17 -38.42 -18.76 39.10
N PHE A 18 -37.33 -19.37 38.62
CA PHE A 18 -36.14 -19.63 39.44
C PHE A 18 -35.14 -18.49 39.31
N ALA A 19 -35.41 -17.39 40.02
CA ALA A 19 -34.42 -16.34 40.20
C ALA A 19 -33.27 -16.87 41.09
N ILE A 20 -32.10 -17.10 40.51
CA ILE A 20 -30.84 -17.04 41.26
C ILE A 20 -30.19 -15.69 40.91
N PRO A 21 -30.08 -14.75 41.85
CA PRO A 21 -29.32 -13.53 41.65
C PRO A 21 -27.84 -13.84 41.92
N ILE A 22 -26.99 -13.81 40.89
CA ILE A 22 -25.54 -13.71 41.11
C ILE A 22 -25.06 -12.40 40.48
N LEU A 23 -24.66 -11.51 41.39
CA LEU A 23 -23.90 -10.30 41.16
C LEU A 23 -22.58 -10.65 40.45
N THR A 24 -22.18 -9.80 39.51
CA THR A 24 -20.87 -9.77 38.84
C THR A 24 -20.59 -10.92 37.88
N GLU A 25 -20.88 -10.71 36.60
CA GLU A 25 -19.90 -11.07 35.60
C GLU A 25 -19.19 -9.77 35.22
N ALA A 26 -17.88 -9.73 35.42
CA ALA A 26 -17.03 -8.75 34.80
C ALA A 26 -17.45 -8.68 33.33
N THR A 27 -17.79 -7.49 32.82
CA THR A 27 -17.85 -7.28 31.39
C THR A 27 -16.47 -7.67 30.88
N LYS A 28 -16.36 -8.89 30.36
CA LYS A 28 -15.25 -9.28 29.52
C LYS A 28 -15.48 -8.41 28.30
N THR A 29 -14.91 -7.21 28.33
CA THR A 29 -14.66 -6.46 27.12
C THR A 29 -13.95 -7.48 26.25
N VAL A 30 -14.66 -8.00 25.26
CA VAL A 30 -14.01 -8.41 24.04
C VAL A 30 -13.47 -7.10 23.52
N SER A 31 -12.32 -6.70 24.05
CA SER A 31 -11.31 -6.15 23.19
C SER A 31 -11.23 -7.19 22.08
N LEU A 32 -11.96 -6.92 21.00
CA LEU A 32 -11.38 -7.18 19.70
C LEU A 32 -9.94 -6.72 19.90
N PRO A 33 -8.94 -7.59 19.73
CA PRO A 33 -7.66 -7.01 19.41
C PRO A 33 -8.01 -6.17 18.18
N PHE A 34 -8.12 -4.85 18.38
CA PHE A 34 -7.60 -3.94 17.40
C PHE A 34 -6.13 -4.29 17.42
N ALA A 35 -5.83 -5.38 16.73
CA ALA A 35 -4.52 -5.73 16.34
C ALA A 35 -4.24 -4.55 15.41
N ASN A 36 -3.65 -3.51 16.00
CA ASN A 36 -2.65 -2.73 15.32
C ASN A 36 -1.54 -3.75 15.04
N THR A 37 -1.80 -4.67 14.12
CA THR A 37 -0.77 -5.27 13.32
C THR A 37 -0.27 -4.11 12.48
N ASN A 38 0.60 -3.31 13.10
CA ASN A 38 1.82 -2.90 12.42
C ASN A 38 2.71 -4.15 12.23
N GLU A 39 2.12 -5.30 11.84
CA GLU A 39 2.84 -6.21 10.97
C GLU A 39 3.09 -5.37 9.74
N ASP A 40 4.36 -5.26 9.38
CA ASP A 40 4.83 -4.55 8.20
C ASP A 40 4.05 -5.05 6.98
N LYS A 41 2.87 -4.45 6.74
CA LYS A 41 2.08 -4.67 5.55
C LYS A 41 2.99 -4.13 4.46
N VAL A 42 3.62 -5.05 3.75
CA VAL A 42 4.45 -4.75 2.58
C VAL A 42 3.68 -3.72 1.78
N ARG A 43 4.21 -2.49 1.77
CA ARG A 43 3.50 -1.30 1.31
C ARG A 43 3.28 -1.33 -0.19
N CYS A 44 3.93 -2.24 -0.89
CA CYS A 44 3.96 -2.30 -2.33
C CYS A 44 3.41 -3.63 -2.87
N VAL A 45 2.54 -3.53 -3.87
CA VAL A 45 2.07 -4.71 -4.61
C VAL A 45 3.23 -5.36 -5.36
N LYS A 46 3.44 -6.66 -5.13
CA LYS A 46 4.58 -7.42 -5.70
C LYS A 46 4.71 -7.24 -7.21
N ARG A 47 3.60 -7.31 -7.94
CA ARG A 47 3.56 -7.18 -9.40
C ARG A 47 4.01 -5.80 -9.87
N GLU A 48 3.54 -4.75 -9.21
CA GLU A 48 3.94 -3.37 -9.50
C GLU A 48 5.41 -3.12 -9.18
N ARG A 49 5.91 -3.66 -8.05
CA ARG A 49 7.34 -3.63 -7.73
C ARG A 49 8.18 -4.27 -8.83
N ASP A 50 7.82 -5.48 -9.25
CA ASP A 50 8.57 -6.23 -10.25
C ASP A 50 8.56 -5.46 -11.59
N ALA A 51 7.43 -4.86 -11.96
CA ALA A 51 7.31 -3.98 -13.10
C ALA A 51 8.18 -2.71 -13.01
N LEU A 52 8.24 -2.05 -11.85
CA LEU A 52 9.11 -0.90 -11.61
C LEU A 52 10.60 -1.27 -11.74
N LEU A 53 11.00 -2.46 -11.29
CA LEU A 53 12.37 -2.93 -11.44
C LEU A 53 12.70 -3.24 -12.91
N THR A 54 11.78 -3.84 -13.65
CA THR A 54 11.94 -4.01 -15.12
C THR A 54 11.99 -2.66 -15.82
N PHE A 55 11.17 -1.69 -15.41
CA PHE A 55 11.21 -0.33 -15.93
C PHE A 55 12.56 0.34 -15.63
N LYS A 56 13.07 0.26 -14.40
CA LYS A 56 14.41 0.74 -14.03
C LYS A 56 15.51 0.17 -14.91
N GLN A 57 15.47 -1.12 -15.25
CA GLN A 57 16.46 -1.76 -16.13
C GLN A 57 16.41 -1.25 -17.57
N SER A 58 15.27 -0.71 -18.02
CA SER A 58 15.13 -0.11 -19.36
C SER A 58 15.59 1.34 -19.46
N LEU A 59 15.94 1.95 -18.32
CA LEU A 59 16.40 3.33 -18.23
C LEU A 59 17.93 3.42 -18.12
N THR A 60 18.46 4.53 -18.62
CA THR A 60 19.83 4.96 -18.36
C THR A 60 19.76 6.07 -17.32
N ASP A 61 20.39 5.89 -16.16
CA ASP A 61 20.39 6.85 -15.05
C ASP A 61 21.80 7.24 -14.61
N PRO A 62 22.48 8.14 -15.35
CA PRO A 62 23.81 8.62 -14.99
C PRO A 62 23.84 9.39 -13.66
N SER A 63 22.71 9.96 -13.24
CA SER A 63 22.61 10.73 -12.00
C SER A 63 22.45 9.87 -10.75
N GLY A 64 22.20 8.57 -10.91
CA GLY A 64 21.93 7.63 -9.83
C GLY A 64 20.66 7.93 -9.04
N ARG A 65 19.70 8.69 -9.59
CA ARG A 65 18.48 9.07 -8.87
C ARG A 65 17.57 7.88 -8.53
N LEU A 66 17.62 6.81 -9.31
CA LEU A 66 16.87 5.56 -9.10
C LEU A 66 17.58 4.63 -8.11
N ALA A 67 18.65 5.07 -7.43
CA ALA A 67 19.41 4.26 -6.49
C ALA A 67 18.55 3.69 -5.33
N SER A 68 17.52 4.44 -4.89
CA SER A 68 16.63 3.97 -3.82
C SER A 68 15.69 2.83 -4.23
N TRP A 69 15.59 2.52 -5.53
CA TRP A 69 14.66 1.51 -6.04
C TRP A 69 15.22 0.11 -5.82
N VAL A 70 15.19 -0.33 -4.56
CA VAL A 70 15.74 -1.60 -4.07
C VAL A 70 14.88 -2.16 -2.93
N GLY A 71 14.83 -3.48 -2.79
CA GLY A 71 14.09 -4.13 -1.71
C GLY A 71 12.61 -4.37 -2.04
N LYS A 72 11.78 -4.59 -1.01
CA LYS A 72 10.37 -5.03 -1.17
C LYS A 72 9.36 -3.89 -1.10
N GLU A 73 9.72 -2.78 -0.45
CA GLU A 73 8.82 -1.69 -0.09
C GLU A 73 8.87 -0.55 -1.11
N CYS A 74 8.35 -0.74 -2.32
CA CYS A 74 8.50 0.26 -3.40
C CYS A 74 7.91 1.65 -3.08
N CYS A 75 6.92 1.72 -2.19
CA CYS A 75 6.34 2.99 -1.75
C CYS A 75 7.25 3.81 -0.82
N THR A 76 8.41 3.27 -0.46
CA THR A 76 9.48 4.00 0.22
C THR A 76 10.58 4.44 -0.74
N TRP A 77 10.51 4.03 -2.02
CA TRP A 77 11.45 4.47 -3.03
C TRP A 77 11.21 5.94 -3.36
N LYS A 78 12.30 6.66 -3.58
CA LYS A 78 12.27 8.06 -4.00
C LYS A 78 11.43 8.20 -5.28
N ASP A 79 10.61 9.24 -5.28
CA ASP A 79 9.74 9.65 -6.39
C ASP A 79 8.64 8.63 -6.76
N ILE A 80 8.37 7.64 -5.88
CA ILE A 80 7.23 6.72 -5.99
C ILE A 80 6.21 7.05 -4.91
N TYR A 81 4.94 7.16 -5.32
CA TYR A 81 3.83 7.45 -4.43
C TYR A 81 2.76 6.38 -4.60
N CYS A 82 2.24 5.90 -3.47
CA CYS A 82 1.26 4.84 -3.43
C CYS A 82 -0.02 5.27 -2.72
N ASP A 83 -1.13 4.63 -3.06
CA ASP A 83 -2.34 4.67 -2.27
C ASP A 83 -2.07 4.08 -0.87
N ILE A 84 -2.46 4.82 0.17
CA ILE A 84 -2.13 4.48 1.56
C ILE A 84 -2.86 3.21 2.02
N GLN A 85 -4.03 2.91 1.43
CA GLN A 85 -4.86 1.78 1.86
C GLN A 85 -4.47 0.50 1.14
N THR A 86 -4.29 0.55 -0.19
CA THR A 86 -4.03 -0.61 -1.03
C THR A 86 -2.55 -0.89 -1.24
N GLY A 87 -1.70 0.13 -1.18
CA GLY A 87 -0.28 0.02 -1.52
C GLY A 87 -0.01 -0.02 -3.03
N ASN A 88 -1.01 0.32 -3.85
CA ASN A 88 -0.82 0.44 -5.29
C ASN A 88 -0.08 1.73 -5.63
N VAL A 89 0.79 1.70 -6.63
CA VAL A 89 1.49 2.88 -7.13
C VAL A 89 0.54 3.76 -7.93
N ILE A 90 0.36 4.99 -7.47
CA ILE A 90 -0.54 5.97 -8.10
C ILE A 90 0.22 7.09 -8.81
N ARG A 91 1.48 7.34 -8.44
CA ARG A 91 2.32 8.33 -9.11
C ARG A 91 3.77 7.86 -9.14
N LEU A 92 4.38 8.07 -10.29
CA LEU A 92 5.80 7.88 -10.54
C LEU A 92 6.36 9.20 -11.08
N ASP A 93 7.15 9.94 -10.29
CA ASP A 93 7.69 11.24 -10.71
C ASP A 93 9.09 11.07 -11.34
N LEU A 94 9.15 11.11 -12.67
CA LEU A 94 10.42 11.03 -13.41
C LEU A 94 11.03 12.40 -13.69
N ASN A 95 10.43 13.50 -13.24
CA ASN A 95 10.92 14.83 -13.55
C ASN A 95 12.31 15.04 -12.95
N ASP A 96 13.27 15.39 -13.80
CA ASP A 96 14.67 15.48 -13.41
C ASP A 96 15.02 16.90 -13.01
N ARG A 97 15.21 17.06 -11.71
CA ARG A 97 15.71 18.30 -11.10
C ARG A 97 17.23 18.27 -10.89
N SER A 98 17.89 17.15 -11.23
CA SER A 98 19.33 17.03 -11.11
C SER A 98 20.01 17.62 -12.33
N ASN A 99 20.80 18.66 -12.11
CA ASN A 99 21.78 19.15 -13.08
C ASN A 99 23.09 18.34 -13.05
N ASN A 100 23.23 17.40 -12.10
CA ASN A 100 24.44 16.62 -11.92
C ASN A 100 24.39 15.35 -12.78
N CYS A 101 24.89 15.49 -13.99
CA CYS A 101 25.21 14.39 -14.88
C CYS A 101 26.70 14.46 -15.09
N ASP A 102 27.44 13.42 -14.73
CA ASP A 102 28.91 13.47 -14.71
C ASP A 102 29.54 13.94 -16.04
N TRP A 103 28.82 13.83 -17.16
CA TRP A 103 29.25 14.31 -18.49
C TRP A 103 29.09 15.83 -18.76
N LYS A 104 28.30 16.57 -17.96
CA LYS A 104 28.07 18.03 -18.16
C LYS A 104 29.26 18.91 -17.75
N LYS A 105 30.38 18.34 -17.27
CA LYS A 105 31.58 19.09 -16.87
C LYS A 105 32.48 19.54 -18.03
N MET A 106 32.22 19.12 -19.27
CA MET A 106 33.12 19.42 -20.40
C MET A 106 32.64 20.54 -21.33
N ASP A 107 31.35 20.89 -21.35
CA ASP A 107 30.84 21.99 -22.17
C ASP A 107 30.22 23.08 -21.29
N SER A 108 30.98 24.16 -21.12
CA SER A 108 30.65 25.30 -20.24
C SER A 108 29.44 26.12 -20.68
N LEU A 109 28.79 25.77 -21.81
CA LEU A 109 27.66 26.51 -22.37
C LEU A 109 26.32 25.76 -22.44
N SER A 110 26.24 24.48 -22.07
CA SER A 110 24.95 23.77 -22.09
C SER A 110 24.10 24.13 -20.86
N THR A 111 23.46 25.31 -20.90
CA THR A 111 22.34 25.73 -20.02
C THR A 111 21.06 24.92 -20.31
N SER A 112 21.23 23.65 -20.68
CA SER A 112 20.13 22.76 -20.97
C SER A 112 19.68 22.15 -19.65
N ASN A 113 18.49 22.55 -19.18
CA ASN A 113 17.68 21.82 -18.19
C ASN A 113 17.25 20.44 -18.74
N SER A 114 18.11 19.77 -19.50
CA SER A 114 17.88 18.43 -20.02
C SER A 114 18.15 17.45 -18.89
N SER A 115 17.11 16.67 -18.58
CA SER A 115 17.25 15.46 -17.79
C SER A 115 18.34 14.56 -18.36
N CYS A 116 19.09 13.90 -17.48
CA CYS A 116 20.02 12.86 -17.88
C CYS A 116 19.45 11.45 -17.74
N LEU A 117 18.25 11.34 -17.17
CA LEU A 117 17.47 10.11 -17.21
C LEU A 117 17.03 9.87 -18.65
N GLY A 118 17.53 8.80 -19.24
CA GLY A 118 17.23 8.40 -20.61
C GLY A 118 16.81 6.93 -20.68
N GLY A 119 16.86 6.37 -21.89
CA GLY A 119 16.46 4.99 -22.16
C GLY A 119 15.10 4.91 -22.83
N LYS A 120 14.40 3.78 -22.62
CA LYS A 120 13.11 3.51 -23.27
C LYS A 120 12.01 3.35 -22.24
N ILE A 121 10.82 3.83 -22.58
CA ILE A 121 9.63 3.53 -21.80
C ILE A 121 9.28 2.05 -21.99
N SER A 122 9.35 1.26 -20.92
CA SER A 122 9.06 -0.18 -20.94
C SER A 122 7.57 -0.46 -20.85
N HIS A 123 7.10 -1.47 -21.59
CA HIS A 123 5.74 -2.01 -21.48
C HIS A 123 5.43 -2.58 -20.09
N ALA A 124 6.44 -2.81 -19.24
CA ALA A 124 6.24 -3.19 -17.85
C ALA A 124 5.38 -2.19 -17.07
N LEU A 125 5.38 -0.90 -17.45
CA LEU A 125 4.51 0.12 -16.83
C LEU A 125 3.02 -0.20 -16.97
N LEU A 126 2.63 -1.05 -17.93
CA LEU A 126 1.24 -1.51 -18.08
C LEU A 126 0.75 -2.33 -16.88
N GLU A 127 1.65 -2.85 -16.04
CA GLU A 127 1.28 -3.56 -14.82
C GLU A 127 0.93 -2.62 -13.65
N LEU A 128 1.25 -1.32 -13.76
CA LEU A 128 0.87 -0.27 -12.81
C LEU A 128 -0.55 0.23 -13.12
N HIS A 129 -1.55 -0.62 -12.87
CA HIS A 129 -2.93 -0.40 -13.29
C HIS A 129 -3.59 0.84 -12.65
N TYR A 130 -3.06 1.29 -11.52
CA TYR A 130 -3.55 2.43 -10.75
C TYR A 130 -2.72 3.69 -10.96
N LEU A 131 -1.75 3.68 -11.89
CA LEU A 131 -0.92 4.84 -12.15
C LEU A 131 -1.74 5.98 -12.76
N GLU A 132 -1.82 7.08 -12.05
CA GLU A 132 -2.55 8.29 -12.45
C GLU A 132 -1.60 9.35 -13.03
N TYR A 133 -0.33 9.33 -12.63
CA TYR A 133 0.67 10.31 -13.03
C TYR A 133 2.03 9.66 -13.32
N LEU A 134 2.63 10.03 -14.45
CA LEU A 134 3.99 9.70 -14.88
C LEU A 134 4.76 10.96 -15.30
#